data_AF-A0A7C1TR03-F1
#
_entry.id   AF-A0A7C1TR03-F1
#
_cell.length_a   1.000
_cell.length_b   1.000
_cell.length_c   1.000
_cell.angle_alpha   90.00
_cell.angle_beta   90.00
_cell.angle_gamma   90.00
#
_symmetry.space_group_name_H-M   'P 1'
#
loop_
_entity.id
_entity.type
_entity.pdbx_description
1 polymer ?
#
loop_
_entity_poly.entity_id
_entity_poly.type
_entity_poly.pdbx_seq_one_letter_code
_entity_poly.pdbx_strand_id
1 'polypeptide(L)'
;MNEAAENKLAKQRLSALQLAEALGNVTEACRRRGISRTQFYEYKRRFQTHGLEGLKDLPPVHKSHPQTTPPEVVEKILALSLANPMWGCVRLSDQLKLMGVSVSSPTIQKLLIKHDMGSRFQRLLKLEEKALDQKIELTAEQIRAIEKANPCFKERHVESTRPGELLCQDTFYVGQLKGVGKV
;
A
#
# COMPACT_ATOMS: atom_id res chain seq x y z
N MET A 1 3.47 5.12 17.90
CA MET A 1 2.68 6.13 18.65
C MET A 1 3.05 5.99 20.11
N ASN A 2 3.43 7.08 20.76
CA ASN A 2 3.91 7.04 22.14
C ASN A 2 2.69 7.22 23.06
N GLU A 3 1.99 6.14 23.37
CA GLU A 3 0.71 6.12 24.10
C GLU A 3 0.78 6.85 25.45
N ALA A 4 1.97 6.83 26.08
CA ALA A 4 2.24 7.57 27.31
C ALA A 4 2.17 9.11 27.14
N ALA A 5 2.58 9.64 25.98
CA ALA A 5 2.59 11.08 25.72
C ALA A 5 1.18 11.63 25.44
N GLU A 6 0.38 10.91 24.65
CA GLU A 6 -1.02 11.25 24.36
C GLU A 6 -1.88 11.22 25.64
N ASN A 7 -1.68 10.20 26.48
CA ASN A 7 -2.36 10.10 27.78
C ASN A 7 -1.96 11.22 28.75
N LYS A 8 -0.69 11.64 28.74
CA LYS A 8 -0.23 12.79 29.56
C LYS A 8 -0.92 14.08 29.13
N LEU A 9 -1.03 14.32 27.82
CA LEU A 9 -1.70 15.49 27.27
C LEU A 9 -3.20 15.51 27.58
N ALA A 10 -3.88 14.36 27.43
CA ALA A 10 -5.29 14.23 27.77
C ALA A 10 -5.56 14.53 29.26
N LYS A 11 -4.69 14.05 30.17
CA LYS A 11 -4.76 14.35 31.61
C LYS A 11 -4.54 15.84 31.91
N GLN A 12 -3.61 16.50 31.21
CA GLN A 12 -3.41 17.94 31.35
C GLN A 12 -4.65 18.75 30.93
N ARG A 13 -5.29 18.37 29.82
CA ARG A 13 -6.54 18.98 29.34
C ARG A 13 -7.70 18.74 30.30
N LEU A 14 -7.83 17.53 30.83
CA LEU A 14 -8.83 17.20 31.86
C LEU A 14 -8.63 18.05 33.12
N SER A 15 -7.39 18.21 33.56
CA SER A 15 -7.05 19.02 34.73
C SER A 15 -7.42 20.50 34.56
N ALA A 16 -7.41 21.03 33.33
CA ALA A 16 -7.88 22.38 33.05
C ALA A 16 -9.42 22.51 33.18
N LEU A 17 -10.18 21.48 32.79
CA LEU A 17 -11.64 21.44 32.97
C LEU A 17 -12.02 21.38 34.45
N GLN A 18 -11.36 20.51 35.23
CA GLN A 18 -11.57 20.37 36.68
C GLN A 18 -11.23 21.67 37.44
N LEU A 19 -10.16 22.36 37.04
CA LEU A 19 -9.77 23.62 37.66
C LEU A 19 -10.82 24.72 37.43
N ALA A 20 -11.47 24.73 36.26
CA ALA A 20 -12.55 25.67 35.99
C ALA A 20 -13.81 25.38 36.81
N GLU A 21 -14.10 24.11 37.08
CA GLU A 21 -15.20 23.69 37.95
C GLU A 21 -14.95 24.10 39.41
N ALA A 22 -13.74 23.85 39.92
CA ALA A 22 -13.36 24.21 41.29
C ALA A 22 -13.37 25.73 41.56
N LEU A 23 -13.00 26.54 40.57
CA LEU A 23 -12.98 28.01 40.70
C LEU A 23 -14.32 28.67 40.38
N GLY A 24 -15.24 27.98 39.70
CA GLY A 24 -16.46 28.57 39.14
C GLY A 24 -16.21 29.66 38.07
N ASN A 25 -14.96 29.89 37.67
CA ASN A 25 -14.56 30.95 36.73
C ASN A 25 -13.66 30.41 35.61
N VAL A 26 -14.25 30.27 34.42
CA VAL A 26 -13.55 29.78 33.21
C VAL A 26 -12.44 30.71 32.76
N THR A 27 -12.62 32.03 32.89
CA THR A 27 -11.63 33.01 32.42
C THR A 27 -10.36 32.96 33.25
N GLU A 28 -10.52 32.85 34.57
CA GLU A 28 -9.41 32.71 35.49
C GLU A 28 -8.68 31.38 35.30
N ALA A 29 -9.43 30.29 35.11
CA ALA A 29 -8.89 28.97 34.81
C ALA A 29 -8.04 28.96 33.53
N CYS A 30 -8.53 29.60 32.46
CA CYS A 30 -7.81 29.75 31.20
C CYS A 30 -6.50 30.54 31.36
N ARG A 31 -6.53 31.64 32.14
CA ARG A 31 -5.33 32.45 32.45
C ARG A 31 -4.28 31.64 33.23
N ARG A 32 -4.68 30.92 34.27
CA ARG A 32 -3.77 30.09 35.09
C ARG A 32 -3.16 28.92 34.31
N ARG A 33 -3.87 28.39 33.32
CA ARG A 33 -3.43 27.24 32.49
C ARG A 33 -2.78 27.63 31.16
N GLY A 34 -2.76 28.92 30.81
CA GLY A 34 -2.20 29.40 29.55
C GLY A 34 -2.94 28.90 28.31
N ILE A 35 -4.26 28.63 28.42
CA ILE A 35 -5.08 28.19 27.28
C ILE A 35 -6.05 29.29 26.87
N SER A 36 -6.38 29.34 25.58
CA SER A 36 -7.42 30.23 25.10
C SER A 36 -8.82 29.74 25.53
N ARG A 37 -9.76 30.66 25.68
CA ARG A 37 -11.17 30.31 25.94
C ARG A 37 -11.77 29.42 24.85
N THR A 38 -11.38 29.63 23.59
CA THR A 38 -11.85 28.82 22.45
C THR A 38 -11.41 27.37 22.60
N GLN A 39 -10.13 27.12 22.90
CA GLN A 39 -9.60 25.78 23.19
C GLN A 39 -10.29 25.14 24.40
N PHE A 40 -10.58 25.91 25.46
CA PHE A 40 -11.30 25.40 26.63
C PHE A 40 -12.67 24.84 26.25
N TYR A 41 -13.45 25.59 25.46
CA TYR A 41 -14.77 25.13 25.03
C TYR A 41 -14.70 23.97 24.03
N GLU A 42 -13.66 23.91 23.18
CA GLU A 42 -13.40 22.71 22.36
C GLU A 42 -13.13 21.48 23.23
N TYR A 43 -12.23 21.57 24.22
CA TYR A 43 -11.95 20.47 25.14
C TYR A 43 -13.18 20.05 25.91
N LYS A 44 -13.98 21.01 26.41
CA LYS A 44 -15.24 20.73 27.10
C LYS A 44 -16.22 19.98 26.20
N ARG A 45 -16.41 20.43 24.95
CA ARG A 45 -17.29 19.75 23.98
C ARG A 45 -16.79 18.34 23.68
N ARG A 46 -15.49 18.16 23.42
CA ARG A 46 -14.90 16.84 23.12
C ARG A 46 -15.00 15.90 24.32
N PHE A 47 -14.77 16.39 25.54
CA PHE A 47 -14.91 15.61 26.76
C PHE A 47 -16.36 15.18 27.01
N GLN A 48 -17.34 16.05 26.76
CA GLN A 48 -18.75 15.69 26.88
C GLN A 48 -19.20 14.65 25.84
N THR A 49 -18.59 14.65 24.66
CA THR A 49 -18.99 13.75 23.56
C THR A 49 -18.28 12.40 23.61
N HIS A 50 -17.00 12.37 23.97
CA HIS A 50 -16.12 11.20 23.85
C HIS A 50 -15.32 10.90 25.13
N GLY A 51 -15.64 11.56 26.25
CA GLY A 51 -14.94 11.35 27.52
C GLY A 51 -13.45 11.69 27.46
N LEU A 52 -12.63 10.91 28.17
CA LEU A 52 -11.18 11.09 28.21
C LEU A 52 -10.53 10.89 26.84
N GLU A 53 -11.08 10.00 26.01
CA GLU A 53 -10.55 9.69 24.68
C GLU A 53 -10.66 10.89 23.74
N GLY A 54 -11.72 11.69 23.86
CA GLY A 54 -11.92 12.92 23.10
C GLY A 54 -10.89 14.02 23.39
N LEU A 55 -10.17 13.92 24.50
CA LEU A 55 -9.12 14.86 24.88
C LEU A 55 -7.74 14.46 24.32
N LYS A 56 -7.60 13.29 23.70
CA LYS A 56 -6.40 12.93 22.95
C LYS A 56 -6.33 13.75 21.65
N ASP A 57 -5.13 13.89 21.11
CA ASP A 57 -4.97 14.50 19.80
C ASP A 57 -5.52 13.57 18.73
N LEU A 58 -6.51 14.06 17.98
CA LEU A 58 -6.98 13.35 16.82
C LEU A 58 -5.97 13.55 15.69
N PRO A 59 -5.69 12.51 14.89
CA PRO A 59 -4.88 12.68 13.69
C PRO A 59 -5.52 13.75 12.78
N PRO A 60 -4.72 14.55 12.06
CA PRO A 60 -5.26 15.50 11.10
C PRO A 60 -6.20 14.79 10.13
N VAL A 61 -7.45 15.26 10.02
CA VAL A 61 -8.35 14.77 8.98
C VAL A 61 -7.83 15.28 7.65
N HIS A 62 -7.16 14.41 6.89
CA HIS A 62 -6.71 14.74 5.55
C HIS A 62 -7.93 15.06 4.69
N LYS A 63 -8.13 16.34 4.36
CA LYS A 63 -9.13 16.74 3.37
C LYS A 63 -8.69 16.15 2.02
N SER A 64 -9.59 15.43 1.35
CA SER A 64 -9.37 14.97 -0.01
C SER A 64 -9.19 16.18 -0.93
N HIS A 65 -8.16 16.18 -1.78
CA HIS A 65 -7.94 17.26 -2.72
C HIS A 65 -8.96 17.15 -3.88
N PRO A 66 -9.55 18.25 -4.37
CA PRO A 66 -10.51 18.20 -5.49
C PRO A 66 -9.95 17.54 -6.76
N GLN A 67 -8.63 17.60 -6.94
CA GLN A 67 -7.92 17.00 -8.09
C GLN A 67 -7.41 15.58 -7.83
N THR A 68 -7.85 14.93 -6.75
CA THR A 68 -7.55 13.51 -6.53
C THR A 68 -8.22 12.68 -7.63
N THR A 69 -7.44 11.81 -8.26
CA THR A 69 -7.95 10.88 -9.28
C THR A 69 -9.10 10.05 -8.70
N PRO A 70 -10.28 10.00 -9.36
CA PRO A 70 -11.40 9.20 -8.91
C PRO A 70 -11.00 7.72 -8.73
N PRO A 71 -11.53 7.01 -7.71
CA PRO A 71 -11.16 5.63 -7.44
C PRO A 71 -11.44 4.70 -8.64
N GLU A 72 -12.52 4.93 -9.37
CA GLU A 72 -12.87 4.19 -10.59
C GLU A 72 -11.79 4.27 -11.67
N VAL A 73 -11.17 5.45 -11.83
CA VAL A 73 -10.09 5.66 -12.79
C VAL A 73 -8.82 4.94 -12.32
N VAL A 74 -8.56 4.94 -11.00
CA VAL A 74 -7.44 4.19 -10.44
C VAL A 74 -7.61 2.70 -10.71
N GLU A 75 -8.79 2.12 -10.44
CA GLU A 75 -9.06 0.71 -10.70
C GLU A 75 -8.86 0.33 -12.17
N LYS A 76 -9.34 1.17 -13.10
CA LYS A 76 -9.10 0.98 -14.54
C LYS A 76 -7.61 0.97 -14.88
N ILE A 77 -6.81 1.87 -14.30
CA ILE A 77 -5.36 1.91 -14.50
C ILE A 77 -4.71 0.62 -13.98
N LEU A 78 -5.08 0.17 -12.79
CA LEU A 78 -4.52 -1.05 -12.19
C LEU A 78 -4.88 -2.29 -13.01
N ALA A 79 -6.14 -2.40 -13.46
CA ALA A 79 -6.61 -3.50 -14.29
C ALA A 79 -5.87 -3.54 -15.64
N LEU A 80 -5.72 -2.39 -16.31
CA LEU A 80 -5.01 -2.32 -17.58
C LEU A 80 -3.52 -2.66 -17.43
N SER A 81 -2.90 -2.21 -16.35
CA SER A 81 -1.50 -2.50 -16.03
C SER A 81 -1.26 -3.98 -15.70
N LEU A 82 -2.23 -4.64 -15.08
CA LEU A 82 -2.16 -6.08 -14.81
C LEU A 82 -2.39 -6.92 -16.07
N ALA A 83 -3.34 -6.51 -16.91
CA ALA A 83 -3.57 -7.16 -18.20
C ALA A 83 -2.32 -7.06 -19.10
N ASN A 84 -1.59 -5.95 -19.04
CA ASN A 84 -0.40 -5.70 -19.86
C ASN A 84 0.82 -5.28 -19.03
N PRO A 85 1.47 -6.20 -18.29
CA PRO A 85 2.59 -5.89 -17.38
C PRO A 85 3.78 -5.24 -18.10
N MET A 86 3.94 -5.54 -19.39
CA MET A 86 5.04 -5.07 -20.23
C MET A 86 4.89 -3.61 -20.69
N TRP A 87 3.71 -3.02 -20.59
CA TRP A 87 3.46 -1.66 -21.09
C TRP A 87 4.06 -0.59 -20.17
N GLY A 88 4.65 0.44 -20.77
CA GLY A 88 5.12 1.62 -20.04
C GLY A 88 3.99 2.61 -19.74
N CYS A 89 4.23 3.54 -18.83
CA CYS A 89 3.24 4.54 -18.40
C CYS A 89 2.77 5.47 -19.52
N VAL A 90 3.61 5.73 -20.53
CA VAL A 90 3.23 6.47 -21.73
C VAL A 90 2.20 5.68 -22.54
N ARG A 91 2.47 4.41 -22.82
CA ARG A 91 1.54 3.53 -23.55
C ARG A 91 0.22 3.33 -22.79
N LEU A 92 0.28 3.20 -21.46
CA LEU A 92 -0.92 3.13 -20.62
C LEU A 92 -1.73 4.44 -20.70
N SER A 93 -1.07 5.60 -20.65
CA SER A 93 -1.71 6.90 -20.82
C SER A 93 -2.42 7.01 -22.17
N ASP A 94 -1.77 6.62 -23.26
CA ASP A 94 -2.37 6.70 -24.59
C ASP A 94 -3.53 5.70 -24.77
N GLN A 95 -3.42 4.49 -24.22
CA GLN A 95 -4.54 3.55 -24.22
C GLN A 95 -5.74 4.08 -23.41
N LEU A 96 -5.50 4.70 -22.25
CA LEU A 96 -6.56 5.28 -21.43
C LEU A 96 -7.23 6.46 -22.14
N LYS A 97 -6.47 7.28 -22.87
CA LYS A 97 -7.03 8.36 -23.71
C LYS A 97 -7.97 7.80 -24.77
N LEU A 98 -7.63 6.68 -25.40
CA LEU A 98 -8.52 6.00 -26.36
C LEU A 98 -9.81 5.50 -25.69
N MET A 99 -9.76 5.13 -24.42
CA MET A 99 -10.92 4.76 -23.60
C MET A 99 -11.70 5.97 -23.04
N GLY A 100 -11.35 7.19 -23.45
CA GLY A 100 -11.99 8.43 -22.99
C GLY A 100 -11.51 8.95 -21.64
N VAL A 101 -10.45 8.38 -21.07
CA VAL A 101 -9.91 8.75 -19.75
C VAL A 101 -8.54 9.42 -19.92
N SER A 102 -8.46 10.72 -19.65
CA SER A 102 -7.20 11.46 -19.78
C SER A 102 -6.43 11.49 -18.45
N VAL A 103 -5.30 10.79 -18.39
CA VAL A 103 -4.40 10.78 -17.23
C VAL A 103 -2.95 10.92 -17.69
N SER A 104 -2.17 11.73 -16.98
CA SER A 104 -0.76 11.93 -17.30
C SER A 104 0.08 10.70 -16.95
N SER A 105 1.14 10.43 -17.73
CA SER A 105 2.09 9.33 -17.47
C SER A 105 2.72 9.40 -16.06
N PRO A 106 3.16 10.58 -15.55
CA PRO A 106 3.64 10.69 -14.16
C PRO A 106 2.58 10.36 -13.11
N THR A 107 1.32 10.75 -13.33
CA THR A 107 0.21 10.40 -12.43
C THR A 107 0.01 8.88 -12.39
N ILE A 108 0.05 8.21 -13.55
CA ILE A 108 -0.04 6.75 -13.64
C ILE A 108 1.13 6.11 -12.89
N GLN A 109 2.37 6.56 -13.09
CA GLN A 109 3.53 6.02 -12.38
C GLN A 109 3.37 6.17 -10.85
N LYS A 110 2.92 7.34 -10.37
CA LYS A 110 2.69 7.58 -8.95
C LYS A 110 1.63 6.65 -8.37
N LEU A 111 0.53 6.43 -9.10
CA LEU A 111 -0.52 5.49 -8.70
C LEU A 111 0.01 4.06 -8.67
N LEU A 112 0.75 3.63 -9.70
CA LEU A 112 1.34 2.29 -9.75
C LEU A 112 2.33 2.06 -8.62
N ILE A 113 3.18 3.04 -8.28
CA ILE A 113 4.11 2.95 -7.14
C ILE A 113 3.33 2.79 -5.83
N LYS A 114 2.24 3.54 -5.63
CA LYS A 114 1.39 3.45 -4.43
C LYS A 114 0.74 2.06 -4.27
N HIS A 115 0.57 1.33 -5.37
CA HIS A 115 -0.01 0.00 -5.40
C HIS A 115 1.03 -1.10 -5.70
N ASP A 116 2.32 -0.87 -5.41
CA ASP A 116 3.40 -1.86 -5.59
C ASP A 116 3.48 -2.46 -7.00
N MET A 117 3.25 -1.63 -8.03
CA MET A 117 3.30 -1.99 -9.46
C MET A 117 4.18 -1.01 -10.26
N GLY A 118 5.07 -0.29 -9.57
CA GLY A 118 5.90 0.75 -10.15
C GLY A 118 6.89 0.22 -11.20
N SER A 119 7.40 -1.00 -11.01
CA SER A 119 8.32 -1.66 -11.94
C SER A 119 7.64 -2.77 -12.75
N ARG A 120 8.22 -3.13 -13.90
CA ARG A 120 7.77 -4.27 -14.70
C ARG A 120 7.78 -5.56 -13.90
N PHE A 121 8.84 -5.78 -13.12
CA PHE A 121 8.99 -6.97 -12.29
C PHE A 121 7.88 -7.04 -11.23
N GLN A 122 7.60 -5.93 -10.56
CA GLN A 122 6.50 -5.86 -9.57
C GLN A 122 5.13 -6.19 -10.17
N ARG A 123 4.85 -5.75 -11.40
CA ARG A 123 3.61 -6.08 -12.10
C ARG A 123 3.52 -7.56 -12.46
N LEU A 124 4.63 -8.16 -12.90
CA LEU A 124 4.70 -9.59 -13.19
C LEU A 124 4.51 -10.42 -11.92
N LEU A 125 5.13 -10.01 -10.81
CA LEU A 125 4.96 -10.66 -9.52
C LEU A 125 3.49 -10.63 -9.06
N LYS A 126 2.82 -9.48 -9.15
CA LYS A 126 1.38 -9.39 -8.84
C LYS A 126 0.51 -10.21 -9.78
N LEU A 127 0.92 -10.37 -11.04
CA LEU A 127 0.20 -11.23 -11.98
C LEU A 127 0.38 -12.70 -11.62
N GLU A 128 1.59 -13.13 -11.23
CA GLU A 128 1.85 -14.48 -10.69
C GLU A 128 1.01 -14.75 -9.43
N GLU A 129 1.02 -13.84 -8.46
CA GLU A 129 0.21 -13.93 -7.23
C GLU A 129 -1.28 -14.11 -7.56
N LYS A 130 -1.82 -13.27 -8.46
CA LYS A 130 -3.22 -13.40 -8.90
C LYS A 130 -3.51 -14.70 -9.62
N ALA A 131 -2.59 -15.20 -10.44
CA ALA A 131 -2.76 -16.46 -11.15
C ALA A 131 -2.81 -17.64 -10.17
N LEU A 132 -2.00 -17.61 -9.12
CA LEU A 132 -1.99 -18.61 -8.06
C LEU A 132 -3.29 -18.59 -7.23
N ASP A 133 -3.74 -17.41 -6.81
CA ASP A 133 -4.92 -17.28 -5.96
C ASP A 133 -6.24 -17.55 -6.70
N GLN A 134 -6.39 -16.98 -7.91
CA GLN A 134 -7.68 -16.93 -8.62
C GLN A 134 -7.79 -17.95 -9.76
N LYS A 135 -6.73 -18.74 -10.02
CA LYS A 135 -6.66 -19.68 -11.16
C LYS A 135 -7.05 -19.03 -12.50
N ILE A 136 -6.59 -17.80 -12.73
CA ILE A 136 -6.85 -17.09 -13.99
C ILE A 136 -6.03 -17.74 -15.11
N GLU A 137 -6.67 -17.95 -16.26
CA GLU A 137 -5.97 -18.33 -17.48
C GLU A 137 -5.12 -17.15 -17.98
N LEU A 138 -3.80 -17.32 -17.91
CA LEU A 138 -2.83 -16.34 -18.40
C LEU A 138 -2.73 -16.41 -19.93
N THR A 139 -2.59 -15.26 -20.58
CA THR A 139 -2.36 -15.23 -22.03
C THR A 139 -0.94 -15.71 -22.37
N ALA A 140 -0.75 -16.22 -23.58
CA ALA A 140 0.57 -16.70 -24.04
C ALA A 140 1.66 -15.61 -23.96
N GLU A 141 1.31 -14.33 -24.17
CA GLU A 141 2.23 -13.21 -24.01
C GLU A 141 2.62 -12.98 -22.55
N GLN A 142 1.66 -13.11 -21.63
CA GLN A 142 1.91 -12.99 -20.19
C GLN A 142 2.79 -14.13 -19.69
N ILE A 143 2.52 -15.38 -20.12
CA ILE A 143 3.33 -16.55 -19.76
C ILE A 143 4.78 -16.34 -20.20
N ARG A 144 5.01 -15.96 -21.46
CA ARG A 144 6.37 -15.68 -21.97
C ARG A 144 7.07 -14.56 -21.17
N ALA A 145 6.32 -13.54 -20.76
CA ALA A 145 6.87 -12.44 -19.97
C ALA A 145 7.25 -12.88 -18.56
N ILE A 146 6.42 -13.74 -17.95
CA ILE A 146 6.67 -14.34 -16.63
C ILE A 146 7.87 -15.28 -16.70
N GLU A 147 7.89 -16.23 -17.64
CA GLU A 147 9.01 -17.17 -17.83
C GLU A 147 10.35 -16.44 -18.05
N LYS A 148 10.31 -15.32 -18.79
CA LYS A 148 11.50 -14.49 -19.00
C LYS A 148 11.99 -13.80 -17.72
N ALA A 149 11.08 -13.43 -16.82
CA ALA A 149 11.43 -12.77 -15.57
C ALA A 149 11.78 -13.77 -14.46
N ASN A 150 11.17 -14.96 -14.48
CA ASN A 150 11.32 -16.02 -13.51
C ASN A 150 11.38 -17.38 -14.25
N PRO A 151 12.59 -17.87 -14.57
CA PRO A 151 12.75 -19.16 -15.26
C PRO A 151 12.10 -20.33 -14.49
N CYS A 152 12.07 -20.27 -13.16
CA CYS A 152 11.45 -21.30 -12.33
C CYS A 152 9.94 -21.40 -12.52
N PHE A 153 9.27 -20.38 -13.07
CA PHE A 153 7.84 -20.45 -13.39
C PHE A 153 7.54 -21.56 -14.41
N LYS A 154 8.48 -21.84 -15.32
CA LYS A 154 8.42 -22.92 -16.31
C LYS A 154 8.52 -24.32 -15.68
N GLU A 155 8.82 -24.43 -14.40
CA GLU A 155 8.94 -25.74 -13.73
C GLU A 155 7.82 -25.94 -12.71
N ARG A 156 7.10 -24.87 -12.33
CA ARG A 156 6.04 -24.90 -11.29
C ARG A 156 4.81 -25.72 -11.65
N HIS A 157 4.59 -26.03 -12.93
CA HIS A 157 3.51 -26.93 -13.35
C HIS A 157 3.80 -28.41 -13.07
N VAL A 158 5.00 -28.72 -12.53
CA VAL A 158 5.39 -30.08 -12.15
C VAL A 158 5.15 -30.26 -10.66
N GLU A 159 3.94 -30.67 -10.29
CA GLU A 159 3.55 -30.92 -8.88
C GLU A 159 4.08 -32.28 -8.39
N SER A 160 4.73 -32.29 -7.22
CA SER A 160 5.25 -33.51 -6.57
C SER A 160 4.50 -33.75 -5.27
N THR A 161 3.99 -34.97 -5.08
CA THR A 161 3.27 -35.40 -3.87
C THR A 161 4.24 -35.75 -2.74
N ARG A 162 5.43 -36.28 -3.06
CA ARG A 162 6.47 -36.66 -2.09
C ARG A 162 7.88 -36.34 -2.59
N PRO A 163 8.86 -36.14 -1.68
CA PRO A 163 10.26 -35.99 -2.06
C PRO A 163 10.75 -37.18 -2.90
N GLY A 164 11.40 -36.89 -4.04
CA GLY A 164 11.96 -37.91 -4.94
C GLY A 164 11.02 -38.49 -5.99
N GLU A 165 9.76 -38.03 -6.07
CA GLU A 165 8.79 -38.48 -7.08
C GLU A 165 9.05 -37.88 -8.46
N LEU A 166 9.52 -36.63 -8.53
CA LEU A 166 9.92 -35.98 -9.76
C LEU A 166 11.43 -35.72 -9.74
N LEU A 167 12.13 -36.36 -10.67
CA LEU A 167 13.57 -36.22 -10.86
C LEU A 167 13.82 -35.55 -12.20
N CYS A 168 14.50 -34.41 -12.19
CA CYS A 168 15.02 -33.79 -13.41
C CYS A 168 16.48 -34.23 -13.57
N GLN A 169 16.75 -35.04 -14.61
CA GLN A 169 18.11 -35.41 -14.98
C GLN A 169 18.54 -34.54 -16.16
N ASP A 170 19.54 -33.70 -15.94
CA ASP A 170 20.15 -32.91 -17.00
C ASP A 170 21.60 -33.34 -17.21
N THR A 171 22.03 -33.47 -18.46
CA THR A 171 23.40 -33.85 -18.81
C THR A 171 24.10 -32.66 -19.42
N PHE A 172 25.05 -32.06 -18.70
CA PHE A 172 25.91 -31.01 -19.22
C PHE A 172 27.35 -31.52 -19.34
N TYR A 173 28.03 -31.09 -20.40
CA TYR A 173 29.45 -31.38 -20.58
C TYR A 173 30.26 -30.61 -19.55
N VAL A 174 31.00 -31.32 -18.71
CA VAL A 174 31.84 -30.77 -17.63
C VAL A 174 33.24 -30.45 -18.16
N GLY A 175 33.73 -31.21 -19.13
CA GLY A 175 35.05 -31.02 -19.71
C GLY A 175 35.82 -32.33 -19.85
N GLN A 176 37.15 -32.25 -19.76
CA GLN A 176 38.00 -33.43 -19.79
C GLN A 176 38.66 -33.63 -18.43
N LEU A 177 38.25 -34.67 -17.72
CA LEU A 177 38.79 -35.01 -16.40
C LEU A 177 40.02 -35.91 -16.57
N LYS A 178 41.12 -35.54 -15.91
CA LYS A 178 42.39 -36.27 -15.98
C LYS A 178 42.19 -37.70 -15.47
N GLY A 179 42.45 -38.69 -16.32
CA GLY A 179 42.30 -40.12 -16.01
C GLY A 179 40.93 -40.72 -16.29
N VAL A 180 39.90 -39.91 -16.58
CA VAL A 180 38.53 -40.38 -16.89
C VAL A 180 38.16 -40.11 -18.35
N GLY A 181 38.62 -38.99 -18.93
CA GLY A 181 38.31 -38.62 -20.32
C GLY A 181 37.25 -37.51 -20.41
N LYS A 182 36.55 -37.43 -21.55
CA LYS A 182 35.48 -36.44 -21.76
C LYS A 182 34.26 -36.81 -20.92
N VAL A 183 33.79 -35.87 -20.12
CA VAL A 183 32.63 -36.01 -19.22
C VAL A 183 31.73 -34.80 -19.40
#